data_AF-A0AA86RGY2-F1
#
_entry.id   AF-A0AA86RGY2-F1
#
_cell.length_a   1.000
_cell.length_b   1.000
_cell.length_c   1.000
_cell.angle_alpha   90.00
_cell.angle_beta   90.00
_cell.angle_gamma   90.00
#
_symmetry.space_group_name_H-M   'P 1'
#
loop_
_entity.id
_entity.type
_entity.pdbx_description
1 polymer ?
#
loop_
_entity_poly.entity_id
_entity_poly.type
_entity_poly.pdbx_seq_one_letter_code
_entity_poly.pdbx_strand_id
1 'polypeptide(L)'
;MDTKPKRPLTGYFQFQQDHKDEVAALSIPERAKYFSEKWAAVSEADKKQYNETSKKLTDTYKVDLEEFYKKHPEEKLKDEQEAASKKEKKLQGKEPAGLKADEKNIKIFFFVAYIKKYRDQNKPDFLPPTNNAKKMLLQSYKKIEESGDLSSWGSKWTALKIDERQHIKAFYEQWAKLPTK
;
A
#
# COMPACT_ATOMS: atom_id res chain seq x y z
N MET A 1 17.15 -30.18 -16.64
CA MET A 1 16.21 -29.08 -16.37
C MET A 1 16.59 -28.52 -15.01
N ASP A 2 17.45 -27.51 -15.01
CA ASP A 2 17.86 -26.80 -13.80
C ASP A 2 16.65 -26.00 -13.29
N THR A 3 15.94 -26.58 -12.33
CA THR A 3 14.75 -25.94 -11.75
C THR A 3 15.18 -24.98 -10.66
N LYS A 4 14.56 -23.80 -10.64
CA LYS A 4 14.81 -22.79 -9.60
C LYS A 4 14.60 -23.42 -8.21
N PRO A 5 15.57 -23.29 -7.29
CA PRO A 5 15.44 -23.82 -5.94
C PRO A 5 14.17 -23.27 -5.26
N LYS A 6 13.45 -24.11 -4.52
CA LYS A 6 12.23 -23.69 -3.79
C LYS A 6 12.59 -23.16 -2.40
N ARG A 7 11.96 -22.04 -2.00
CA ARG A 7 12.15 -21.47 -0.66
C ARG A 7 11.71 -22.50 0.40
N PRO A 8 12.55 -22.79 1.40
CA PRO A 8 12.18 -23.71 2.48
C PRO A 8 11.12 -23.08 3.37
N LEU A 9 10.34 -23.94 4.03
CA LEU A 9 9.34 -23.52 4.99
C LEU A 9 10.01 -22.98 6.26
N THR A 10 9.38 -21.98 6.89
CA THR A 10 9.81 -21.51 8.21
C THR A 10 9.46 -22.56 9.28
N GLY A 11 10.09 -22.50 10.45
CA GLY A 11 9.80 -23.46 11.54
C GLY A 11 8.31 -23.56 11.88
N TYR A 12 7.60 -22.43 11.88
CA TYR A 12 6.14 -22.41 12.06
C TYR A 12 5.38 -23.12 10.94
N PHE A 13 5.74 -22.88 9.66
CA PHE A 13 5.10 -23.55 8.54
C PHE A 13 5.41 -25.05 8.48
N GLN A 14 6.60 -25.46 8.93
CA GLN A 14 6.94 -26.89 9.09
C GLN A 14 6.03 -27.54 10.13
N PHE A 15 5.84 -26.89 11.27
CA PHE A 15 4.89 -27.33 12.29
C PHE A 15 3.46 -27.42 11.74
N GLN A 16 2.98 -26.42 11.01
CA GLN A 16 1.67 -26.47 10.36
C GLN A 16 1.53 -27.64 9.37
N GLN A 17 2.60 -27.97 8.65
CA GLN A 17 2.59 -29.07 7.70
C GLN A 17 2.57 -30.45 8.38
N ASP A 18 3.24 -30.57 9.53
CA ASP A 18 3.23 -31.77 10.36
C ASP A 18 1.85 -32.01 11.01
N HIS A 19 1.13 -30.92 11.30
CA HIS A 19 -0.17 -30.92 11.97
C HIS A 19 -1.35 -30.64 11.02
N LYS A 20 -1.12 -30.72 9.70
CA LYS A 20 -2.13 -30.38 8.67
C LYS A 20 -3.34 -31.32 8.69
N ASP A 21 -3.12 -32.58 9.04
CA ASP A 21 -4.14 -33.63 9.03
C ASP A 21 -5.14 -33.42 10.18
N GLU A 22 -4.70 -32.86 11.30
CA GLU A 22 -5.55 -32.52 12.45
C GLU A 22 -6.58 -31.42 12.13
N VAL A 23 -6.32 -30.62 11.09
CA VAL A 23 -7.17 -29.49 10.70
C VAL A 23 -7.78 -29.66 9.31
N ALA A 24 -7.70 -30.86 8.73
CA ALA A 24 -8.18 -31.15 7.38
C ALA A 24 -9.67 -30.83 7.19
N ALA A 25 -10.47 -30.97 8.25
CA ALA A 25 -11.91 -30.68 8.25
C ALA A 25 -12.26 -29.22 8.59
N LEU A 26 -11.30 -28.41 9.08
CA LEU A 26 -11.55 -27.02 9.50
C LEU A 26 -11.51 -26.06 8.32
N SER A 27 -12.20 -24.92 8.43
CA SER A 27 -12.10 -23.83 7.46
C SER A 27 -10.76 -23.10 7.58
N ILE A 28 -10.30 -22.45 6.50
CA ILE A 28 -9.03 -21.69 6.48
C ILE A 28 -8.84 -20.73 7.69
N PRO A 29 -9.82 -19.87 8.07
CA PRO A 29 -9.65 -19.00 9.23
C PRO A 29 -9.55 -19.77 10.55
N GLU A 30 -10.28 -20.88 10.69
CA GLU A 30 -10.22 -21.73 11.88
C GLU A 30 -8.89 -22.48 11.98
N ARG A 31 -8.32 -22.93 10.87
CA ARG A 31 -6.97 -23.51 10.81
C ARG A 31 -5.92 -22.53 11.32
N ALA A 32 -5.98 -21.28 10.84
CA ALA A 32 -5.03 -20.25 11.26
C ALA A 32 -5.10 -20.01 12.78
N LYS A 33 -6.32 -19.93 13.32
CA LYS A 33 -6.54 -19.80 14.76
C LYS A 33 -5.97 -21.00 15.52
N TYR A 34 -6.35 -22.23 15.13
CA TYR A 34 -5.86 -23.47 15.74
C TYR A 34 -4.33 -23.53 15.80
N PHE A 35 -3.66 -23.28 14.67
CA PHE A 35 -2.20 -23.32 14.63
C PHE A 35 -1.54 -22.21 15.44
N SER A 36 -2.15 -21.02 15.51
CA SER A 36 -1.63 -19.94 16.33
C SER A 36 -1.69 -20.27 17.82
N GLU A 37 -2.79 -20.87 18.29
CA GLU A 37 -2.97 -21.31 19.67
C GLU A 37 -2.05 -22.49 20.01
N LYS A 38 -2.00 -23.49 19.13
CA LYS A 38 -1.14 -24.66 19.33
C LYS A 38 0.34 -24.29 19.33
N TRP A 39 0.77 -23.45 18.39
CA TRP A 39 2.14 -22.95 18.39
C TRP A 39 2.43 -22.11 19.64
N ALA A 40 1.50 -21.28 20.13
CA ALA A 40 1.71 -20.57 21.39
C ALA A 40 1.96 -21.55 22.56
N ALA A 41 1.23 -22.67 22.60
CA ALA A 41 1.36 -23.73 23.61
C ALA A 41 2.62 -24.63 23.46
N VAL A 42 3.25 -24.68 22.29
CA VAL A 42 4.50 -25.43 22.07
C VAL A 42 5.64 -24.82 22.91
N SER A 43 6.41 -25.68 23.57
CA SER A 43 7.58 -25.30 24.37
C SER A 43 8.61 -24.54 23.54
N GLU A 44 9.36 -23.65 24.19
CA GLU A 44 10.43 -22.90 23.51
C GLU A 44 11.52 -23.81 22.93
N ALA A 45 11.79 -24.96 23.58
CA ALA A 45 12.74 -25.96 23.09
C ALA A 45 12.32 -26.56 21.74
N ASP A 46 11.06 -26.99 21.61
CA ASP A 46 10.51 -27.52 20.36
C ASP A 46 10.45 -26.44 19.27
N LYS A 47 10.01 -25.22 19.62
CA LYS A 47 10.04 -24.08 18.68
C LYS A 47 11.46 -23.83 18.16
N LYS A 48 12.46 -23.91 19.04
CA LYS A 48 13.86 -23.74 18.69
C LYS A 48 14.33 -24.82 17.73
N GLN A 49 13.96 -26.08 17.93
CA GLN A 49 14.28 -27.17 17.01
C GLN A 49 13.71 -26.94 15.60
N TYR A 50 12.45 -26.52 15.49
CA TYR A 50 11.84 -26.15 14.21
C TYR A 50 12.56 -24.97 13.54
N ASN A 51 12.89 -23.94 14.33
CA ASN A 51 13.62 -22.77 13.82
C ASN A 51 15.04 -23.11 13.37
N GLU A 52 15.76 -23.97 14.11
CA GLU A 52 17.11 -24.43 13.73
C GLU A 52 17.07 -25.28 12.46
N THR A 53 16.10 -26.17 12.34
CA THR A 53 15.90 -26.99 11.13
C THR A 53 15.61 -26.09 9.92
N SER A 54 14.70 -25.15 10.07
CA SER A 54 14.39 -24.16 9.02
C SER A 54 15.61 -23.30 8.67
N LYS A 55 16.44 -22.92 9.65
CA LYS A 55 17.67 -22.15 9.42
C LYS A 55 18.65 -22.94 8.57
N LYS A 56 18.87 -24.23 8.86
CA LYS A 56 19.76 -25.11 8.07
C LYS A 56 19.28 -25.26 6.63
N LEU A 57 17.98 -25.48 6.44
CA LEU A 57 17.38 -25.57 5.11
C LEU A 57 17.48 -24.24 4.35
N THR A 58 17.30 -23.12 5.04
CA THR A 58 17.45 -21.78 4.46
C THR A 58 18.89 -21.50 4.03
N ASP A 59 19.87 -21.95 4.81
CA ASP A 59 21.28 -21.82 4.47
C ASP A 59 21.62 -22.62 3.20
N THR A 60 21.19 -23.88 3.15
CA THR A 60 21.36 -24.74 1.96
C THR A 60 20.67 -24.13 0.74
N TYR A 61 19.45 -23.64 0.91
CA TYR A 61 18.70 -22.96 -0.15
C TYR A 61 19.42 -21.72 -0.69
N LYS A 62 20.06 -20.92 0.17
CA LYS A 62 20.80 -19.74 -0.29
C LYS A 62 21.97 -20.13 -1.18
N VAL A 63 22.75 -21.12 -0.78
CA VAL A 63 23.89 -21.62 -1.56
C VAL A 63 23.42 -22.12 -2.93
N ASP A 64 22.39 -22.98 -2.95
CA ASP A 64 21.80 -23.53 -4.18
C ASP A 64 21.21 -22.42 -5.08
N LEU A 65 20.58 -21.41 -4.47
CA LEU A 65 20.04 -20.25 -5.18
C LEU A 65 21.15 -19.37 -5.76
N GLU A 66 22.26 -19.17 -5.05
CA GLU A 66 23.42 -18.43 -5.54
C GLU A 66 24.09 -19.13 -6.73
N GLU A 67 24.23 -20.46 -6.65
CA GLU A 67 24.72 -21.27 -7.78
C GLU A 67 23.78 -21.22 -8.98
N PHE A 68 22.46 -21.28 -8.73
CA PHE A 68 21.46 -21.10 -9.77
C PHE A 68 21.56 -19.72 -10.43
N TYR A 69 21.66 -18.64 -9.65
CA TYR A 69 21.79 -17.29 -10.20
C TYR A 69 23.11 -17.03 -10.92
N LYS A 70 24.20 -17.71 -10.54
CA LYS A 70 25.46 -17.67 -11.30
C LYS A 70 25.28 -18.27 -12.70
N LYS A 71 24.48 -19.33 -12.83
CA LYS A 71 24.17 -19.99 -14.10
C LYS A 71 23.04 -19.29 -14.88
N HIS A 72 22.16 -18.56 -14.19
CA HIS A 72 20.97 -17.90 -14.73
C HIS A 72 20.88 -16.43 -14.27
N PRO A 73 21.76 -15.54 -14.77
CA PRO A 73 21.77 -14.12 -14.38
C PRO A 73 20.49 -13.38 -14.82
N GLU A 74 19.87 -13.79 -15.92
CA GLU A 74 18.59 -13.26 -16.41
C GLU A 74 17.43 -13.48 -15.44
N GLU A 75 17.37 -14.66 -14.80
CA GLU A 75 16.36 -14.99 -13.79
C GLU A 75 16.54 -14.17 -12.51
N LYS A 76 17.78 -13.84 -12.15
CA LYS A 76 18.07 -12.94 -11.01
C LYS A 76 17.51 -11.54 -11.26
N LEU A 77 17.76 -10.98 -12.44
CA LEU A 77 17.25 -9.66 -12.82
C LEU A 77 15.72 -9.64 -12.83
N LYS A 78 15.09 -10.70 -13.36
CA LYS A 78 13.64 -10.85 -13.39
C LYS A 78 13.04 -10.95 -11.98
N ASP A 79 13.65 -11.70 -11.06
CA ASP A 79 13.17 -11.80 -9.67
C ASP A 79 13.29 -10.46 -8.94
N GLU A 80 14.39 -9.73 -9.16
CA GLU A 80 14.60 -8.40 -8.56
C GLU A 80 13.62 -7.36 -9.11
N GLN A 81 13.36 -7.36 -10.42
CA GLN A 81 12.35 -6.52 -11.05
C GLN A 81 10.93 -6.86 -10.58
N GLU A 82 10.61 -8.15 -10.43
CA GLU A 82 9.31 -8.57 -9.94
C GLU A 82 9.13 -8.22 -8.45
N ALA A 83 10.19 -8.35 -7.64
CA ALA A 83 10.20 -7.93 -6.25
C ALA A 83 10.04 -6.41 -6.12
N ALA A 84 10.73 -5.63 -6.96
CA ALA A 84 10.58 -4.18 -7.05
C ALA A 84 9.14 -3.81 -7.45
N SER A 85 8.60 -4.40 -8.52
CA SER A 85 7.23 -4.14 -8.98
C SER A 85 6.17 -4.53 -7.94
N LYS A 86 6.35 -5.66 -7.23
CA LYS A 86 5.48 -6.06 -6.11
C LYS A 86 5.59 -5.08 -4.94
N LYS A 87 6.78 -4.55 -4.65
CA LYS A 87 7.01 -3.55 -3.61
C LYS A 87 6.36 -2.21 -4.00
N GLU A 88 6.50 -1.79 -5.25
CA GLU A 88 5.84 -0.61 -5.82
C GLU A 88 4.32 -0.76 -5.80
N LYS A 89 3.77 -1.90 -6.22
CA LYS A 89 2.32 -2.19 -6.14
C LYS A 89 1.82 -2.23 -4.71
N LYS A 90 2.59 -2.76 -3.75
CA LYS A 90 2.23 -2.70 -2.32
C LYS A 90 2.27 -1.27 -1.78
N LEU A 91 3.21 -0.45 -2.25
CA LEU A 91 3.32 0.95 -1.88
C LEU A 91 2.20 1.80 -2.51
N GLN A 92 1.78 1.46 -3.73
CA GLN A 92 0.66 2.09 -4.44
C GLN A 92 -0.71 1.62 -3.94
N GLY A 93 -0.83 0.35 -3.52
CA GLY A 93 -2.09 -0.26 -3.09
C GLY A 93 -2.39 -0.11 -1.58
N LYS A 94 -1.39 0.15 -0.74
CA LYS A 94 -1.63 0.60 0.63
C LYS A 94 -1.78 2.12 0.61
N GLU A 95 -3.02 2.58 0.67
CA GLU A 95 -3.33 4.00 0.79
C GLU A 95 -2.57 4.58 2.01
N PRO A 96 -1.62 5.51 1.81
CA PRO A 96 -0.82 6.04 2.92
C PRO A 96 -1.72 6.80 3.89
N ALA A 97 -1.41 6.70 5.18
CA ALA A 97 -2.16 7.42 6.21
C ALA A 97 -2.19 8.92 5.89
N GLY A 98 -3.39 9.50 5.81
CA GLY A 98 -3.61 10.91 5.49
C GLY A 98 -3.86 11.24 4.01
N LEU A 99 -3.91 10.24 3.11
CA LEU A 99 -4.30 10.39 1.69
C LEU A 99 -5.60 9.64 1.34
N LYS A 100 -6.37 9.26 2.35
CA LYS A 100 -7.64 8.59 2.15
C LYS A 100 -8.63 9.50 1.44
N ALA A 101 -9.64 8.93 0.79
CA ALA A 101 -10.77 9.66 0.23
C ALA A 101 -11.72 10.16 1.34
N ASP A 102 -11.18 10.85 2.35
CA ASP A 102 -11.93 11.49 3.41
C ASP A 102 -12.39 12.89 2.98
N GLU A 103 -13.34 13.45 3.73
CA GLU A 103 -13.95 14.76 3.45
C GLU A 103 -12.89 15.85 3.23
N LYS A 104 -11.83 15.87 4.04
CA LYS A 104 -10.76 16.89 3.95
C LYS A 104 -9.99 16.76 2.63
N ASN A 105 -9.61 15.54 2.25
CA ASN A 105 -8.85 15.30 1.03
C ASN A 105 -9.70 15.54 -0.23
N ILE A 106 -10.97 15.12 -0.22
CA ILE A 106 -11.92 15.40 -1.31
C ILE A 106 -12.12 16.92 -1.48
N LYS A 107 -12.26 17.65 -0.37
CA LYS A 107 -12.39 19.10 -0.36
C LYS A 107 -11.15 19.82 -0.89
N ILE A 108 -9.96 19.40 -0.46
CA ILE A 108 -8.69 19.92 -0.99
C ILE A 108 -8.62 19.67 -2.50
N PHE A 109 -8.92 18.45 -2.94
CA PHE A 109 -8.91 18.10 -4.36
C PHE A 109 -9.87 18.97 -5.18
N PHE A 110 -11.10 19.15 -4.68
CA PHE A 110 -12.08 20.03 -5.29
C PHE A 110 -11.57 21.49 -5.39
N PHE A 111 -11.02 22.03 -4.30
CA PHE A 111 -10.48 23.40 -4.30
C PHE A 111 -9.35 23.58 -5.29
N VAL A 112 -8.41 22.63 -5.37
CA VAL A 112 -7.31 22.70 -6.33
C VAL A 112 -7.83 22.62 -7.76
N ALA A 113 -8.80 21.75 -8.05
CA ALA A 113 -9.44 21.68 -9.36
C ALA A 113 -10.12 23.01 -9.72
N TYR A 114 -10.82 23.63 -8.76
CA TYR A 114 -11.49 24.91 -8.94
C TYR A 114 -10.50 26.05 -9.17
N ILE A 115 -9.44 26.15 -8.36
CA ILE A 115 -8.36 27.15 -8.50
C ILE A 115 -7.70 27.02 -9.88
N LYS A 116 -7.38 25.79 -10.31
CA LYS A 116 -6.80 25.53 -11.64
C LYS A 116 -7.76 25.90 -12.77
N LYS A 117 -9.05 25.61 -12.64
CA LYS A 117 -10.07 25.97 -13.63
C LYS A 117 -10.27 27.50 -13.72
N TYR A 118 -10.28 28.18 -12.58
CA TYR A 118 -10.39 29.64 -12.52
C TYR A 118 -9.22 30.34 -13.25
N ARG A 119 -8.00 29.78 -13.14
CA ARG A 119 -6.81 30.24 -13.85
C ARG A 119 -6.95 30.18 -15.37
N ASP A 120 -7.63 29.15 -15.88
CA ASP A 120 -7.79 28.93 -17.31
C ASP A 120 -8.79 29.93 -17.93
N GLN A 121 -9.85 30.25 -17.20
CA GLN A 121 -10.94 31.13 -17.68
C GLN A 121 -10.65 32.64 -17.51
N ASN A 122 -9.82 33.04 -16.54
CA ASN A 122 -9.62 34.46 -16.16
C ASN A 122 -8.17 34.95 -16.35
N LYS A 123 -7.45 34.49 -17.40
CA LYS A 123 -6.05 34.90 -17.65
C LYS A 123 -5.86 36.43 -17.51
N PRO A 124 -4.91 36.93 -16.70
CA PRO A 124 -4.10 36.24 -15.70
C PRO A 124 -4.21 36.95 -14.35
N ASP A 125 -5.02 36.46 -13.42
CA ASP A 125 -4.65 36.64 -12.02
C ASP A 125 -4.98 35.38 -11.23
N PHE A 126 -3.89 34.78 -10.77
CA PHE A 126 -3.83 33.75 -9.76
C PHE A 126 -4.89 34.03 -8.69
N LEU A 127 -5.86 33.11 -8.47
CA LEU A 127 -6.86 33.30 -7.42
C LEU A 127 -6.12 33.38 -6.07
N PRO A 128 -6.02 34.56 -5.42
CA PRO A 128 -5.22 34.70 -4.22
C PRO A 128 -5.95 34.06 -3.04
N PRO A 129 -5.23 33.58 -1.99
CA PRO A 129 -5.84 32.93 -0.83
C PRO A 129 -6.51 33.92 0.14
N THR A 130 -7.24 34.90 -0.38
CA THR A 130 -7.99 35.88 0.42
C THR A 130 -9.15 35.20 1.16
N ASN A 131 -9.65 35.85 2.21
CA ASN A 131 -10.80 35.37 2.95
C ASN A 131 -12.04 35.21 2.06
N ASN A 132 -12.22 36.09 1.07
CA ASN A 132 -13.33 36.01 0.12
C ASN A 132 -13.19 34.82 -0.82
N ALA A 133 -11.99 34.56 -1.36
CA ALA A 133 -11.73 33.39 -2.20
C ALA A 133 -11.97 32.08 -1.41
N LYS A 134 -11.49 32.00 -0.16
CA LYS A 134 -11.74 30.85 0.72
C LYS A 134 -13.24 30.64 0.98
N LYS A 135 -14.00 31.72 1.26
CA LYS A 135 -15.46 31.66 1.41
C LYS A 135 -16.17 31.18 0.14
N MET A 136 -15.78 31.69 -1.03
CA MET A 136 -16.34 31.29 -2.33
C MET A 136 -16.09 29.80 -2.62
N LEU A 137 -14.88 29.30 -2.34
CA LEU A 137 -14.55 27.88 -2.48
C LEU A 137 -15.42 27.02 -1.56
N LEU A 138 -15.55 27.40 -0.29
CA LEU A 138 -16.40 26.70 0.69
C LEU A 138 -17.87 26.65 0.27
N GLN A 139 -18.42 27.77 -0.20
CA GLN A 139 -19.80 27.82 -0.71
C GLN A 139 -19.98 26.91 -1.93
N SER A 140 -19.00 26.89 -2.84
CA SER A 140 -19.03 26.04 -4.03
C SER A 140 -18.97 24.55 -3.67
N TYR A 141 -18.17 24.18 -2.66
CA TYR A 141 -18.11 22.82 -2.16
C TYR A 141 -19.42 22.39 -1.49
N LYS A 142 -20.01 23.25 -0.65
CA LYS A 142 -21.31 22.98 0.00
C LYS A 142 -22.41 22.67 -1.01
N LYS A 143 -22.48 23.42 -2.12
CA LYS A 143 -23.43 23.16 -3.20
C LYS A 143 -23.28 21.77 -3.81
N ILE A 144 -22.04 21.29 -3.94
CA ILE A 144 -21.75 19.94 -4.47
C ILE A 144 -22.13 18.86 -3.47
N GLU A 145 -21.86 19.09 -2.18
CA GLU A 145 -22.29 18.22 -1.09
C GLU A 145 -23.81 18.05 -1.06
N GLU A 146 -24.55 19.16 -1.15
CA GLU A 146 -26.02 19.16 -1.22
C GLU A 146 -26.56 18.47 -2.48
N SER A 147 -25.82 18.50 -3.59
CA SER A 147 -26.20 17.83 -4.85
C SER A 147 -25.91 16.33 -4.88
N GLY A 148 -25.17 15.78 -3.92
CA GLY A 148 -24.79 14.36 -3.87
C GLY A 148 -23.65 13.95 -4.81
N ASP A 149 -23.06 14.87 -5.57
CA ASP A 149 -21.96 14.59 -6.52
C ASP A 149 -20.62 14.27 -5.81
N LEU A 150 -20.54 14.40 -4.48
CA LEU A 150 -19.34 14.14 -3.69
C LEU A 150 -18.74 12.73 -3.90
N SER A 151 -19.59 11.73 -4.17
CA SER A 151 -19.18 10.36 -4.49
C SER A 151 -18.33 10.28 -5.77
N SER A 152 -18.66 11.08 -6.78
CA SER A 152 -17.90 11.20 -8.02
C SER A 152 -16.51 11.79 -7.78
N TRP A 153 -16.37 12.70 -6.82
CA TRP A 153 -15.08 13.29 -6.45
C TRP A 153 -14.21 12.34 -5.63
N GLY A 154 -14.81 11.57 -4.72
CA GLY A 154 -14.11 10.49 -4.00
C GLY A 154 -13.53 9.46 -4.97
N SER A 155 -14.32 9.04 -5.96
CA SER A 155 -13.88 8.11 -7.02
C SER A 155 -12.76 8.68 -7.89
N LYS A 156 -12.85 9.97 -8.26
CA LYS A 156 -11.77 10.66 -8.98
C LYS A 156 -10.50 10.77 -8.15
N TRP A 157 -10.60 11.01 -6.84
CA TRP A 157 -9.45 11.05 -5.93
C TRP A 157 -8.75 9.70 -5.82
N THR A 158 -9.50 8.61 -5.64
CA THR A 158 -8.93 7.26 -5.52
C THR A 158 -8.31 6.76 -6.82
N ALA A 159 -8.81 7.22 -7.98
CA ALA A 159 -8.26 6.91 -9.29
C ALA A 159 -6.88 7.54 -9.56
N LEU A 160 -6.50 8.59 -8.81
CA LEU A 160 -5.19 9.24 -8.96
C LEU A 160 -4.06 8.41 -8.36
N LYS A 161 -2.86 8.54 -8.93
CA LYS A 161 -1.66 7.97 -8.30
C LYS A 161 -1.37 8.67 -6.97
N ILE A 162 -0.70 7.96 -6.06
CA ILE A 162 -0.33 8.52 -4.74
C ILE A 162 0.45 9.82 -4.88
N ASP A 163 1.44 9.86 -5.78
CA ASP A 163 2.26 11.04 -6.03
C ASP A 163 1.42 12.26 -6.46
N GLU A 164 0.44 12.06 -7.34
CA GLU A 164 -0.47 13.12 -7.78
C GLU A 164 -1.31 13.65 -6.61
N ARG A 165 -1.84 12.74 -5.78
CA ARG A 165 -2.59 13.09 -4.56
C ARG A 165 -1.72 13.89 -3.57
N GLN A 166 -0.44 13.51 -3.41
CA GLN A 166 0.53 14.24 -2.59
C GLN A 166 0.79 15.65 -3.15
N HIS A 167 1.01 15.76 -4.46
CA HIS A 167 1.20 17.04 -5.13
C HIS A 167 -0.01 17.97 -5.00
N ILE A 168 -1.24 17.45 -5.14
CA ILE A 168 -2.47 18.22 -4.94
C ILE A 168 -2.55 18.76 -3.53
N LYS A 169 -2.30 17.92 -2.53
CA LYS A 169 -2.32 18.33 -1.12
C LYS A 169 -1.28 19.41 -0.84
N ALA A 170 -0.04 19.18 -1.29
CA ALA A 170 1.05 20.14 -1.10
C ALA A 170 0.78 21.48 -1.77
N PHE A 171 0.23 21.47 -2.99
CA PHE A 171 -0.17 22.70 -3.70
C PHE A 171 -1.18 23.52 -2.90
N TYR A 172 -2.23 22.89 -2.35
CA TYR A 172 -3.22 23.62 -1.55
C TYR A 172 -2.63 24.18 -0.26
N GLU A 173 -1.78 23.40 0.43
CA GLU A 173 -1.10 23.86 1.65
C GLU A 173 -0.18 25.05 1.39
N GLN A 174 0.53 25.05 0.27
CA GLN A 174 1.34 26.21 -0.16
C GLN A 174 0.46 27.39 -0.53
N TRP A 175 -0.58 27.17 -1.32
CA TRP A 175 -1.54 28.21 -1.73
C TRP A 175 -2.17 28.89 -0.51
N ALA A 176 -2.62 28.11 0.48
CA ALA A 176 -3.27 28.62 1.67
C ALA A 176 -2.36 29.45 2.59
N LYS A 177 -1.03 29.27 2.49
CA LYS A 177 0.01 29.98 3.25
C LYS A 177 0.52 31.25 2.57
N LEU A 178 0.19 31.48 1.30
CA LEU A 178 0.65 32.68 0.61
C LEU A 178 0.08 33.94 1.30
N PRO A 179 0.86 35.03 1.37
CA PRO A 179 0.41 36.25 2.00
C PRO A 179 -0.85 36.76 1.30
N THR A 180 -1.87 37.08 2.10
CA THR A 180 -3.05 37.79 1.60
C THR A 180 -2.63 39.23 1.32
N LYS A 181 -2.44 39.57 0.04
CA LYS A 181 -2.37 40.97 -0.38
C LYS A 181 -3.72 41.64 -0.20
#